data_AF-Q38K79-F1
#
_entry.id   AF-Q38K79-F1
#
_cell.length_a   1.000
_cell.length_b   1.000
_cell.length_c   1.000
_cell.angle_alpha   90.00
_cell.angle_beta   90.00
_cell.angle_gamma   90.00
#
_symmetry.space_group_name_H-M   'P 1'
#
loop_
_entity.id
_entity.type
_entity.pdbx_description
1 polymer ?
#
loop_
_entity_poly.entity_id
_entity_poly.type
_entity_poly.pdbx_seq_one_letter_code
_entity_poly.pdbx_strand_id
1 'polypeptide(L)'
;MTIHYPNGQQPVQHYNTHNELPTPHQSIYAKRGMSLEDEINHSNHYYLARHIAVIHKKPTPIQLVKVDYPKRSAAVIKEAYFRRPSTTDYNGVYRGYYIDFDAKETRNK
;
A
#
# COMPACT_ATOMS: atom_id res chain seq x y z
N MET A 1 -38.41 -3.16 37.33
CA MET A 1 -38.29 -3.05 38.79
C MET A 1 -36.90 -2.54 39.11
N THR A 2 -36.78 -1.36 39.70
CA THR A 2 -35.49 -0.70 39.95
C THR A 2 -34.99 -1.14 41.33
N ILE A 3 -33.96 -2.00 41.36
CA ILE A 3 -33.38 -2.52 42.60
C ILE A 3 -32.37 -1.49 43.12
N HIS A 4 -32.64 -0.92 44.30
CA HIS A 4 -31.77 0.04 44.96
C HIS A 4 -31.05 -0.64 46.11
N TYR A 5 -29.72 -0.63 46.10
CA TYR A 5 -28.92 -1.22 47.16
C TYR A 5 -28.64 -0.19 48.27
N PRO A 6 -28.67 -0.60 49.55
CA PRO A 6 -28.59 0.30 50.71
C PRO A 6 -27.26 1.08 50.83
N ASN A 7 -26.24 0.73 50.05
CA ASN A 7 -24.93 1.37 50.06
C ASN A 7 -24.79 2.48 48.99
N GLY A 8 -25.88 2.88 48.33
CA GLY A 8 -25.88 3.96 47.31
C GLY A 8 -25.18 3.60 46.00
N GLN A 9 -24.70 2.36 45.84
CA GLN A 9 -24.08 1.90 44.61
C GLN A 9 -25.16 1.57 43.57
N GLN A 10 -25.12 2.28 42.45
CA GLN A 10 -25.93 1.99 41.27
C GLN A 10 -25.53 0.62 40.71
N PRO A 11 -26.47 -0.21 40.21
CA PRO A 11 -26.13 -1.47 39.57
C PRO A 11 -25.20 -1.22 38.38
N VAL A 12 -24.10 -1.97 38.32
CA VAL A 12 -23.11 -1.89 37.24
C VAL A 12 -23.82 -2.22 35.93
N GLN A 13 -24.06 -1.21 35.10
CA GLN A 13 -24.55 -1.45 33.75
C GLN A 13 -23.41 -2.08 32.97
N HIS A 14 -23.52 -3.38 32.70
CA HIS A 14 -22.73 -4.01 31.67
C HIS A 14 -23.18 -3.41 30.33
N TYR A 15 -22.58 -2.29 29.95
CA TYR A 15 -22.67 -1.79 28.59
C TYR A 15 -22.07 -2.88 27.71
N ASN A 16 -22.92 -3.57 26.94
CA ASN A 16 -22.45 -4.32 25.79
C ASN A 16 -21.88 -3.30 24.80
N THR A 17 -20.59 -3.00 24.95
CA THR A 17 -19.84 -2.31 23.93
C THR A 17 -19.75 -3.28 22.75
N HIS A 18 -20.74 -3.22 21.87
CA HIS A 18 -20.56 -3.68 20.51
C HIS A 18 -19.44 -2.79 19.93
N ASN A 19 -18.20 -3.24 20.10
CA ASN A 19 -17.06 -2.75 19.34
C ASN A 19 -17.33 -3.13 17.89
N GLU A 20 -18.20 -2.38 17.22
CA GLU A 20 -18.21 -2.37 15.77
C GLU A 20 -16.85 -1.81 15.37
N LEU A 21 -15.98 -2.70 14.90
CA LEU A 21 -14.74 -2.33 14.23
C LEU A 21 -15.11 -1.26 13.20
N PRO A 22 -14.45 -0.09 13.19
CA PRO A 22 -14.74 0.94 12.21
C PRO A 22 -14.64 0.30 10.83
N THR A 23 -15.75 0.30 10.10
CA THR A 23 -15.78 -0.18 8.72
C THR A 23 -14.69 0.57 7.97
N PRO A 24 -13.79 -0.11 7.24
CA PRO A 24 -12.70 0.56 6.56
C PRO A 24 -13.32 1.56 5.60
N HIS A 25 -13.07 2.85 5.83
CA HIS A 25 -13.52 3.92 4.97
C HIS A 25 -12.97 3.64 3.57
N GLN A 26 -13.80 3.06 2.69
CA GLN A 26 -13.43 2.75 1.32
C GLN A 26 -13.23 4.06 0.59
N SER A 27 -11.99 4.55 0.60
CA SER A 27 -11.60 5.70 -0.21
C SER A 27 -11.90 5.38 -1.67
N ILE A 28 -12.76 6.19 -2.28
CA ILE A 28 -13.11 6.18 -3.71
C ILE A 28 -11.87 6.28 -4.62
N TYR A 29 -10.73 6.73 -4.07
CA TYR A 29 -9.47 6.89 -4.77
C TYR A 29 -8.47 5.76 -4.52
N ALA A 30 -8.72 4.86 -3.57
CA ALA A 30 -7.74 3.86 -3.12
C ALA A 30 -7.31 2.86 -4.21
N LYS A 31 -8.07 2.71 -5.30
CA LYS A 31 -7.78 1.79 -6.41
C LYS A 31 -7.59 2.48 -7.76
N ARG A 32 -7.57 3.81 -7.81
CA ARG A 32 -7.45 4.54 -9.08
C ARG A 32 -6.04 4.35 -9.65
N GLY A 33 -5.92 3.94 -10.92
CA GLY A 33 -4.63 3.68 -11.56
C GLY A 33 -4.05 2.28 -11.32
N MET A 34 -4.62 1.47 -10.41
CA MET A 34 -4.12 0.12 -10.16
C MET A 34 -4.36 -0.83 -11.34
N SER A 35 -5.48 -0.71 -12.07
CA SER A 35 -5.76 -1.57 -13.23
C SER A 35 -4.72 -1.39 -14.32
N LEU A 36 -4.44 -0.14 -14.71
CA LEU A 36 -3.44 0.18 -15.73
C LEU A 36 -2.04 -0.28 -15.29
N GLU A 37 -1.69 -0.09 -14.02
CA GLU A 37 -0.43 -0.57 -13.46
C GLU A 37 -0.32 -2.10 -13.54
N ASP A 38 -1.36 -2.84 -13.14
CA ASP A 38 -1.40 -4.30 -13.19
C ASP A 38 -1.28 -4.83 -14.62
N GLU A 39 -1.98 -4.20 -15.58
CA GLU A 39 -1.90 -4.54 -17.01
C GLU A 39 -0.50 -4.31 -17.58
N ILE A 40 0.15 -3.19 -17.23
CA ILE A 40 1.53 -2.89 -17.64
C ILE A 40 2.50 -3.89 -17.01
N ASN A 41 2.36 -4.19 -15.72
CA ASN A 41 3.20 -5.16 -15.03
C ASN A 41 3.07 -6.56 -15.66
N HIS A 42 1.85 -6.99 -15.96
CA HIS A 42 1.59 -8.26 -16.66
C HIS A 42 2.25 -8.28 -18.04
N SER A 43 2.14 -7.19 -18.80
CA SER A 43 2.76 -7.04 -20.12
C SER A 43 4.29 -7.08 -20.04
N ASN A 44 4.88 -6.40 -19.05
CA ASN A 44 6.32 -6.42 -18.82
C ASN A 44 6.82 -7.83 -18.46
N HIS A 45 6.09 -8.57 -17.61
CA HIS A 45 6.40 -9.97 -17.34
C HIS A 45 6.33 -10.85 -18.59
N TYR A 46 5.33 -10.62 -19.45
CA TYR A 46 5.23 -11.29 -20.75
C TYR A 46 6.45 -11.01 -21.64
N TYR A 47 6.89 -9.75 -21.74
CA TYR A 47 8.07 -9.37 -22.52
C TYR A 47 9.35 -10.01 -21.99
N LEU A 48 9.51 -10.05 -20.67
CA LEU A 48 10.66 -10.66 -20.01
C LEU A 48 10.70 -12.17 -20.27
N ALA A 49 9.58 -12.87 -20.05
CA ALA A 49 9.48 -14.32 -20.20
C ALA A 49 9.70 -14.81 -21.64
N ARG A 50 9.47 -13.94 -22.63
CA ARG A 50 9.69 -14.23 -24.05
C ARG A 50 10.99 -13.65 -24.60
N HIS A 51 11.85 -13.09 -23.74
CA HIS A 51 13.10 -12.44 -24.14
C HIS A 51 12.92 -11.34 -25.20
N ILE A 52 11.81 -10.60 -25.14
CA ILE A 52 11.50 -9.50 -26.08
C ILE A 52 12.11 -8.19 -25.57
N ALA A 53 11.88 -7.86 -24.30
CA ALA A 53 12.37 -6.66 -23.63
C ALA A 53 12.51 -6.92 -22.12
N VAL A 54 13.36 -6.14 -21.45
CA VAL A 54 13.50 -6.17 -19.99
C VAL A 54 13.12 -4.80 -19.46
N ILE A 55 11.89 -4.68 -18.94
CA ILE A 55 11.30 -3.43 -18.45
C ILE A 55 10.71 -3.68 -17.07
N HIS A 56 10.96 -2.77 -16.14
CA HIS A 56 10.47 -2.87 -14.75
C HIS A 56 9.95 -1.53 -14.24
N LYS A 57 9.04 -1.63 -13.26
CA LYS A 57 8.60 -0.48 -12.47
C LYS A 57 9.64 -0.15 -11.40
N LYS A 58 9.94 1.13 -11.22
CA LYS A 58 10.75 1.62 -10.11
C LYS A 58 9.92 1.58 -8.81
N PRO A 59 10.47 1.05 -7.71
CA PRO A 59 9.76 1.02 -6.44
C PRO A 59 9.56 2.43 -5.90
N THR A 60 8.50 2.63 -5.11
CA THR A 60 8.22 3.91 -4.46
C THR A 60 9.41 4.34 -3.60
N PRO A 61 9.98 5.53 -3.84
CA PRO A 61 11.18 5.95 -3.13
C PRO A 61 10.86 6.27 -1.67
N ILE A 62 11.53 5.56 -0.76
CA ILE A 62 11.45 5.78 0.69
C ILE A 62 12.85 6.04 1.27
N GLN A 63 12.91 6.89 2.28
CA GLN A 63 14.09 7.13 3.10
C GLN A 63 13.97 6.33 4.38
N LEU A 64 14.84 5.36 4.58
CA LEU A 64 14.92 4.58 5.82
C LEU A 64 15.61 5.39 6.91
N VAL A 65 15.03 5.39 8.10
CA VAL A 65 15.56 6.11 9.27
C VAL A 65 15.94 5.13 10.36
N LYS A 66 15.05 4.19 10.66
CA LYS A 66 15.28 3.18 11.68
C LYS A 66 14.89 1.79 11.19
N VAL A 67 15.81 0.85 11.33
CA VAL A 67 15.61 -0.57 11.01
C VAL A 67 16.05 -1.40 12.21
N ASP A 68 15.18 -2.30 12.65
CA ASP A 68 15.45 -3.25 13.72
C ASP A 68 15.75 -4.63 13.12
N TYR A 69 16.67 -5.38 13.74
CA TYR A 69 17.09 -6.72 13.30
C TYR A 69 16.84 -7.74 14.41
N PRO A 70 15.60 -8.26 14.57
CA PRO A 70 15.27 -9.18 15.67
C PRO A 70 15.99 -10.54 15.55
N LYS A 71 16.35 -10.96 14.32
CA LYS A 71 17.10 -12.19 14.02
C LYS A 71 17.97 -11.94 12.78
N ARG A 72 19.02 -12.74 12.57
CA ARG A 72 19.90 -12.62 11.37
C ARG A 72 19.14 -12.73 10.03
N SER A 73 17.97 -13.36 10.01
CA SER A 73 17.14 -13.57 8.81
C SER A 73 16.03 -12.53 8.63
N ALA A 74 15.91 -11.53 9.52
CA ALA A 74 14.79 -10.61 9.51
C ALA A 74 15.23 -9.17 9.78
N ALA A 75 14.73 -8.25 8.95
CA ALA A 75 14.86 -6.82 9.12
C ALA A 75 13.46 -6.19 9.14
N VAL A 76 13.21 -5.32 10.10
CA VAL A 76 11.93 -4.62 10.25
C VAL A 76 12.20 -3.13 10.16
N ILE A 77 11.64 -2.49 9.13
CA ILE A 77 11.67 -1.03 9.02
C ILE A 77 10.73 -0.46 10.07
N LYS A 78 11.27 0.29 11.04
CA LYS A 78 10.51 0.93 12.13
C LYS A 78 10.12 2.36 11.81
N GLU A 79 10.95 3.06 11.05
CA GLU A 79 10.71 4.44 10.67
C GLU A 79 11.27 4.69 9.27
N ALA A 80 10.41 5.24 8.40
CA ALA A 80 10.77 5.65 7.06
C ALA A 80 9.88 6.82 6.59
N TYR A 81 10.42 7.66 5.72
CA TYR A 81 9.71 8.78 5.11
C TYR A 81 9.62 8.59 3.60
N PHE A 82 8.46 8.88 3.00
CA PHE A 82 8.35 8.92 1.54
C PHE A 82 9.19 10.04 0.97
N ARG A 83 9.86 9.79 -0.15
CA ARG A 83 10.56 10.84 -0.91
C ARG A 83 9.76 11.19 -2.15
N ARG A 84 9.93 12.43 -2.62
CA ARG A 84 9.39 12.84 -3.92
C ARG A 84 10.15 12.11 -5.03
N PRO A 85 9.46 11.42 -5.96
CA PRO A 85 10.13 10.83 -7.11
C PRO A 85 10.68 11.94 -8.03
N SER A 86 11.89 11.71 -8.54
CA SER A 86 12.58 12.61 -9.49
C SER A 86 12.64 12.02 -10.91
N THR A 87 12.07 10.84 -11.12
CA THR A 87 12.08 10.12 -12.39
C THR A 87 10.70 9.51 -12.67
N THR A 88 10.50 9.08 -13.91
CA THR A 88 9.39 8.24 -14.38
C THR A 88 9.31 6.90 -13.65
N ASP A 89 8.13 6.27 -13.75
CA ASP A 89 7.79 5.03 -13.04
C ASP A 89 8.37 3.76 -13.68
N TYR A 90 8.62 3.72 -15.00
CA TYR A 90 9.11 2.52 -15.69
C TYR A 90 10.36 2.80 -16.51
N ASN A 91 11.30 1.85 -16.50
CA ASN A 91 12.44 1.87 -17.39
C ASN A 91 12.92 0.47 -17.76
N GLY A 92 13.76 0.39 -18.79
CA GLY A 92 14.26 -0.89 -19.28
C GLY A 92 15.12 -0.79 -20.52
N VAL A 93 15.29 -1.94 -21.16
CA VAL A 93 16.05 -2.10 -22.40
C VAL A 93 15.26 -2.89 -23.42
N TYR A 94 15.33 -2.45 -24.67
CA TYR A 94 14.81 -3.15 -25.83
C TYR A 94 15.80 -3.03 -26.98
N ARG A 95 16.27 -4.17 -27.51
CA ARG A 95 17.23 -4.23 -28.63
C ARG A 95 18.48 -3.35 -28.44
N GLY A 96 18.97 -3.25 -27.20
CA GLY A 96 20.15 -2.44 -26.86
C GLY A 96 19.88 -0.95 -26.61
N TYR A 97 18.64 -0.48 -26.74
CA TYR A 97 18.25 0.91 -26.49
C TYR A 97 17.56 1.06 -25.14
N TYR A 98 17.82 2.19 -24.48
CA TYR A 98 17.14 2.58 -23.24
C TYR A 98 15.68 2.94 -23.51
N ILE A 99 14.78 2.40 -22.70
CA ILE A 99 13.36 2.74 -22.67
C ILE A 99 13.05 3.36 -21.31
N ASP A 100 12.28 4.43 -21.31
CA ASP A 100 11.84 5.16 -20.14
C ASP A 100 10.46 5.76 -20.40
N PHE A 101 9.48 5.41 -19.57
CA PHE A 101 8.11 5.90 -19.72
C PHE A 101 7.35 6.00 -18.40
N ASP A 102 6.27 6.78 -18.44
CA ASP A 102 5.30 6.90 -17.36
C ASP A 102 3.90 6.56 -17.92
N ALA A 103 3.01 6.07 -17.05
CA ALA A 103 1.66 5.69 -17.41
C ALA A 103 0.68 6.21 -16.36
N LYS A 104 -0.28 7.03 -16.79
CA LYS A 104 -1.29 7.65 -15.93
C LYS A 104 -2.68 7.42 -16.48
N GLU A 105 -3.63 7.13 -15.59
CA GLU A 105 -5.03 6.89 -15.93
C GLU A 105 -5.91 8.06 -15.44
N THR A 106 -6.80 8.55 -16.30
CA THR A 106 -7.84 9.51 -15.91
C THR A 106 -9.23 9.03 -16.35
N ARG A 107 -10.24 9.36 -15.55
CA ARG A 107 -11.65 9.17 -15.90
C ARG A 107 -12.29 10.43 -16.49
N ASN A 108 -11.53 11.52 -16.55
CA ASN A 108 -11.99 12.74 -17.19
C ASN A 108 -12.04 12.51 -18.71
N LYS A 109 -13.14 12.91 -19.34
CA LYS A 109 -13.34 12.80 -20.79
C LYS A 109 -12.81 14.05 -21.50
#